data_AF-A2DJW9-F1
#
_entry.id   AF-A2DJW9-F1
#
_cell.length_a   1.000
_cell.length_b   1.000
_cell.length_c   1.000
_cell.angle_alpha   90.00
_cell.angle_beta   90.00
_cell.angle_gamma   90.00
#
_symmetry.space_group_name_H-M   'P 1'
#
loop_
_entity.id
_entity.type
_entity.pdbx_description
1 polymer ?
#
loop_
_entity_poly.entity_id
_entity_poly.type
_entity_poly.pdbx_seq_one_letter_code
_entity_poly.pdbx_strand_id
1 'polypeptide(L)'
;MQLPLFIKVLPLLIKMLPLFIKMLPLFNKVIPLFFKVLPLLIKMLPHSNMQLPLLIKMLPLLIKMLPLLIKMLPLLIKVLPLFIKVLPLFNKVLPLFFKVLPLLIKVLPLFNKVLPLLIKMQLPLFNKVLPLFIKMLPLLIKVLPIFIKMLPLFFKVLPL
;
A
#
# COMPACT_ATOMS: atom_id res chain seq x y z
N MET A 1 -14.87 -11.91 -0.66
CA MET A 1 -15.05 -10.43 -0.60
C MET A 1 -13.78 -9.64 -0.19
N GLN A 2 -12.55 -10.16 -0.36
CA GLN A 2 -11.32 -9.48 0.10
C GLN A 2 -10.60 -8.62 -0.95
N LEU A 3 -10.80 -8.89 -2.25
CA LEU A 3 -10.12 -8.19 -3.34
C LEU A 3 -10.40 -6.67 -3.43
N PRO A 4 -11.65 -6.17 -3.21
CA PRO A 4 -11.94 -4.74 -3.31
C PRO A 4 -11.24 -3.91 -2.24
N LEU A 5 -11.11 -4.47 -1.04
CA LEU A 5 -10.50 -3.80 0.11
C LEU A 5 -8.98 -3.79 -0.05
N PHE A 6 -8.40 -4.88 -0.55
CA PHE A 6 -6.99 -4.96 -0.91
C PHE A 6 -6.59 -3.89 -1.93
N ILE A 7 -7.37 -3.74 -3.01
CA ILE A 7 -7.14 -2.73 -4.05
C ILE A 7 -7.18 -1.30 -3.49
N LYS A 8 -8.04 -1.02 -2.51
CA LYS A 8 -8.14 0.31 -1.88
C LYS A 8 -6.98 0.61 -0.94
N VAL A 9 -6.51 -0.37 -0.18
CA VAL A 9 -5.47 -0.17 0.84
C VAL A 9 -4.07 -0.23 0.23
N LEU A 10 -3.89 -0.96 -0.88
CA LEU A 10 -2.59 -1.18 -1.51
C LEU A 10 -1.84 0.14 -1.83
N PRO A 11 -2.41 1.16 -2.49
CA PRO A 11 -1.67 2.39 -2.81
C PRO A 11 -1.13 3.11 -1.57
N LEU A 12 -1.88 3.05 -0.46
CA LEU A 12 -1.50 3.68 0.80
C LEU A 12 -0.34 2.92 1.45
N LEU A 13 -0.43 1.59 1.43
CA LEU A 13 0.60 0.66 1.90
C LEU A 13 1.92 0.93 1.13
N ILE A 14 1.89 0.94 -0.20
CA ILE A 14 3.07 1.20 -1.05
C ILE A 14 3.72 2.54 -0.74
N LYS A 15 2.92 3.60 -0.54
CA LYS A 15 3.46 4.94 -0.21
C LYS A 15 4.11 4.97 1.18
N MET A 16 3.57 4.23 2.14
CA MET A 16 4.05 4.29 3.51
C MET A 16 5.24 3.36 3.78
N LEU A 17 5.38 2.23 3.07
CA LEU A 17 6.45 1.25 3.31
C LEU A 17 7.87 1.88 3.33
N PRO A 18 8.26 2.72 2.34
CA PRO A 18 9.59 3.33 2.33
C PRO A 18 9.80 4.31 3.49
N LEU A 19 8.73 5.00 3.92
CA LEU A 19 8.74 5.87 5.08
C LEU A 19 8.97 5.07 6.37
N PHE A 20 8.25 3.95 6.56
CA PHE A 20 8.45 3.04 7.70
C PHE A 20 9.89 2.52 7.76
N ILE A 21 10.44 2.05 6.64
CA ILE A 21 11.82 1.52 6.55
C ILE A 21 12.86 2.60 6.87
N LYS A 22 12.68 3.84 6.39
CA LYS A 22 13.59 4.97 6.68
C LYS A 22 13.49 5.45 8.12
N MET A 23 12.29 5.45 8.69
CA MET A 23 12.03 5.96 10.04
C MET A 23 12.55 5.02 11.13
N LEU A 24 12.35 3.71 11.01
CA LEU A 24 12.75 2.73 12.03
C LEU A 24 14.21 2.88 12.53
N PRO A 25 15.25 2.96 11.67
CA PRO A 25 16.63 3.16 12.12
C PRO A 25 16.87 4.55 12.72
N LEU A 26 16.11 5.57 12.32
CA LEU A 26 16.15 6.91 12.93
C LEU A 26 15.66 6.86 14.37
N PHE A 27 14.53 6.20 14.64
CA PHE A 27 14.04 6.02 16.01
C PHE A 27 15.05 5.27 16.90
N ASN A 28 15.63 4.19 16.38
CA ASN A 28 16.64 3.40 17.09
C ASN A 28 17.91 4.21 17.41
N LYS A 29 18.23 5.25 16.64
CA LYS A 29 19.35 6.17 16.92
C LYS A 29 18.96 7.32 17.85
N VAL A 30 17.80 7.92 17.62
CA VAL A 30 17.37 9.14 18.32
C VAL A 30 16.94 8.86 19.75
N ILE A 31 16.23 7.75 20.01
CA ILE A 31 15.74 7.43 21.36
C ILE A 31 16.92 7.26 22.36
N PRO A 32 17.98 6.47 22.07
CA PRO A 32 19.14 6.38 22.96
C PRO A 32 19.89 7.69 23.14
N LEU A 33 20.03 8.49 22.06
CA LEU A 33 20.64 9.82 22.15
C LEU A 33 19.85 10.75 23.07
N PHE A 34 18.53 10.71 23.00
CA PHE A 34 17.65 11.48 23.87
C PHE A 34 17.89 11.16 25.35
N PHE A 35 17.95 9.87 25.70
CA PHE A 35 18.23 9.43 27.08
C PHE A 35 19.65 9.79 27.55
N LYS A 36 20.62 9.95 26.64
CA LYS A 36 21.97 10.43 26.99
C LYS A 36 22.04 11.96 27.15
N VAL A 37 21.35 12.70 26.28
CA VAL A 37 21.44 14.17 26.22
C VAL A 37 20.55 14.83 27.29
N LEU A 38 19.36 14.30 27.56
CA LEU A 38 18.42 14.91 28.50
C LEU A 38 19.03 15.08 29.91
N PRO A 39 19.69 14.08 30.52
CA PRO A 39 20.33 14.25 31.83
C PRO A 39 21.48 15.26 31.81
N LEU A 40 22.24 15.33 30.71
CA LEU A 40 23.33 16.29 30.54
C LEU A 40 22.79 17.73 30.49
N LEU A 41 21.70 17.98 29.76
CA LEU A 41 21.07 19.30 29.70
C LEU A 41 20.53 19.74 31.07
N ILE A 42 19.91 18.82 31.82
CA ILE A 42 19.43 19.09 33.18
C ILE A 42 20.61 19.43 34.11
N LYS A 43 21.73 18.71 33.98
CA LYS A 43 22.94 18.96 34.78
C LYS A 43 23.65 20.26 34.41
N MET A 44 23.59 20.71 33.16
CA MET A 44 24.19 21.97 32.70
C MET A 44 23.35 23.21 33.03
N LEU A 45 22.05 23.04 33.30
CA LEU A 45 21.11 24.12 33.62
C LEU A 45 21.60 25.08 34.73
N PRO A 46 22.33 24.66 35.79
CA PRO A 46 22.81 25.57 36.82
C PRO A 46 24.17 26.24 36.50
N HIS A 47 24.92 25.78 35.49
CA HIS A 47 26.36 26.09 35.34
C HIS A 47 26.69 27.07 34.20
N SER A 48 25.74 27.45 33.33
CA SER A 48 26.05 28.22 32.12
C SER A 48 25.06 29.35 31.86
N ASN A 49 25.42 30.58 32.25
CA ASN A 49 24.57 31.78 32.08
C ASN A 49 24.37 32.18 30.60
N MET A 50 25.33 31.92 29.72
CA MET A 50 25.27 32.28 28.28
C MET A 50 24.41 31.29 27.47
N GLN A 51 24.38 30.01 27.83
CA GLN A 51 23.63 28.97 27.10
C GLN A 51 22.26 28.67 27.73
N LEU A 52 22.02 29.15 28.97
CA LEU A 52 20.77 29.01 29.72
C LEU A 52 19.51 29.29 28.89
N PRO A 53 19.43 30.41 28.13
CA PRO A 53 18.19 30.77 27.42
C PRO A 53 17.85 29.78 26.30
N LEU A 54 18.87 29.19 25.66
CA LEU A 54 18.69 28.14 24.65
C LEU A 54 18.26 26.82 25.29
N LEU A 55 18.89 26.42 26.40
CA LEU A 55 18.54 25.20 27.13
C LEU A 55 17.09 25.23 27.65
N ILE A 56 16.67 26.35 28.22
CA ILE A 56 15.29 26.56 28.72
C ILE A 56 14.27 26.47 27.58
N LYS A 57 14.62 26.90 26.36
CA LYS A 57 13.76 26.78 25.17
C LYS A 57 13.73 25.35 24.60
N MET A 58 14.87 24.64 24.62
CA MET A 58 14.98 23.31 24.01
C MET A 58 14.44 22.18 24.89
N LEU A 59 14.59 22.27 26.22
CA LEU A 59 14.18 21.21 27.16
C LEU A 59 12.68 20.87 27.06
N PRO A 60 11.74 21.83 27.03
CA PRO A 60 10.31 21.54 26.89
C PRO A 60 9.97 20.90 25.53
N LEU A 61 10.68 21.30 24.48
CA LEU A 61 10.54 20.72 23.13
C LEU A 61 10.96 19.24 23.12
N LEU A 62 12.11 18.94 23.72
CA LEU A 62 12.59 17.58 23.88
C LEU A 62 11.59 16.72 24.68
N ILE A 63 11.14 17.21 25.85
CA ILE A 63 10.18 16.50 26.70
C ILE A 63 8.86 16.25 25.95
N LYS A 64 8.41 17.17 25.10
CA LYS A 64 7.21 16.97 24.25
C LYS A 64 7.44 15.95 23.11
N MET A 65 8.65 15.88 22.56
CA MET A 65 8.96 14.95 21.47
C MET A 65 9.10 13.50 21.93
N LEU A 66 9.61 13.25 23.14
CA LEU A 66 9.85 11.87 23.61
C LEU A 66 8.56 11.00 23.65
N PRO A 67 7.42 11.46 24.20
CA PRO A 67 6.17 10.71 24.18
C PRO A 67 5.66 10.45 22.75
N LEU A 68 5.84 11.40 21.83
CA LEU A 68 5.51 11.21 20.42
C LEU A 68 6.37 10.10 19.81
N LEU A 69 7.67 10.09 20.11
CA LEU A 69 8.57 9.07 19.58
C LEU A 69 8.21 7.67 20.10
N ILE A 70 7.94 7.57 21.41
CA ILE A 70 7.53 6.33 22.08
C ILE A 70 6.17 5.84 21.56
N LYS A 71 5.24 6.74 21.23
CA LYS A 71 3.93 6.35 20.64
C LYS A 71 4.04 5.88 19.20
N MET A 72 4.95 6.45 18.40
CA MET A 72 5.10 6.07 16.99
C MET A 72 5.83 4.74 16.80
N LEU A 73 6.79 4.39 17.66
CA LEU A 73 7.59 3.16 17.53
C LEU A 73 6.72 1.87 17.53
N PRO A 74 5.77 1.66 18.47
CA PRO A 74 4.88 0.51 18.44
C PRO A 74 3.97 0.48 17.21
N LEU A 75 3.56 1.64 16.70
CA LEU A 75 2.78 1.72 15.45
C LEU A 75 3.62 1.24 14.26
N LEU A 76 4.88 1.68 14.13
CA LEU A 76 5.80 1.18 13.11
C LEU A 76 5.97 -0.34 13.21
N ILE A 77 6.18 -0.86 14.41
CA ILE A 77 6.36 -2.30 14.66
C ILE A 77 5.08 -3.10 14.37
N LYS A 78 3.89 -2.56 14.64
CA LYS A 78 2.62 -3.25 14.34
C LYS A 78 2.29 -3.29 12.86
N VAL A 79 2.66 -2.26 12.10
CA VAL A 79 2.33 -2.18 10.67
C VAL A 79 3.35 -2.98 9.83
N LEU A 80 4.61 -3.08 10.24
CA LEU A 80 5.65 -3.81 9.50
C LEU A 80 5.29 -5.29 9.17
N PRO A 81 4.74 -6.09 10.10
CA PRO A 81 4.29 -7.46 9.81
C PRO A 81 3.14 -7.53 8.80
N LEU A 82 2.27 -6.52 8.75
CA LEU A 82 1.19 -6.46 7.76
C LEU A 82 1.76 -6.31 6.35
N PHE A 83 2.82 -5.50 6.20
CA PHE A 83 3.57 -5.40 4.93
C PHE A 83 4.17 -6.75 4.53
N ILE A 84 4.85 -7.43 5.45
CA ILE A 84 5.50 -8.73 5.21
C ILE A 84 4.46 -9.80 4.83
N LYS A 85 3.25 -9.77 5.39
CA LYS A 85 2.18 -10.72 5.03
C LYS A 85 1.55 -10.45 3.66
N VAL A 86 1.52 -9.18 3.23
CA VAL A 86 0.90 -8.76 1.96
C VAL A 86 1.82 -9.01 0.76
N LEU A 87 3.14 -8.86 0.94
CA LEU A 87 4.14 -8.99 -0.14
C LEU A 87 4.11 -10.37 -0.87
N PRO A 88 4.02 -11.53 -0.18
CA PRO A 88 3.99 -12.82 -0.85
C PRO A 88 2.69 -13.05 -1.65
N LEU A 89 1.58 -12.51 -1.15
CA LEU A 89 0.28 -12.57 -1.81
C LEU A 89 0.31 -11.82 -3.14
N PHE A 90 1.02 -10.69 -3.15
CA PHE A 90 1.28 -9.91 -4.35
C PHE A 90 2.14 -10.66 -5.36
N ASN A 91 3.24 -11.28 -4.93
CA ASN A 91 4.10 -12.09 -5.80
C ASN A 91 3.36 -13.28 -6.44
N LYS A 92 2.35 -13.81 -5.76
CA LYS A 92 1.49 -14.87 -6.32
C LYS A 92 0.47 -14.35 -7.34
N VAL A 93 -0.09 -13.17 -7.11
CA VAL A 93 -1.14 -12.59 -7.96
C VAL A 93 -0.57 -11.96 -9.23
N LEU A 94 0.63 -11.38 -9.17
CA LEU A 94 1.25 -10.68 -10.29
C LEU A 94 1.44 -11.54 -11.56
N PRO A 95 1.95 -12.78 -11.49
CA PRO A 95 2.07 -13.65 -12.67
C PRO A 95 0.71 -14.04 -13.25
N LEU A 96 -0.30 -14.28 -12.40
CA LEU A 96 -1.69 -14.50 -12.82
C LEU A 96 -2.23 -13.29 -13.58
N PHE A 97 -1.86 -12.10 -13.14
CA PHE A 97 -2.25 -10.85 -13.77
C PHE A 97 -1.71 -10.70 -15.20
N PHE A 98 -0.41 -10.96 -15.38
CA PHE A 98 0.23 -10.97 -16.69
C PHE A 98 -0.31 -12.05 -17.63
N LYS A 99 -0.79 -13.18 -17.09
CA LYS A 99 -1.47 -14.22 -17.90
C LYS A 99 -2.89 -13.80 -18.31
N VAL A 100 -3.66 -13.22 -17.39
CA VAL A 100 -5.08 -12.94 -17.60
C VAL A 100 -5.32 -11.65 -18.40
N LEU A 101 -4.52 -10.59 -18.19
CA LEU A 101 -4.72 -9.30 -18.86
C LEU A 101 -4.70 -9.41 -20.40
N PRO A 102 -3.72 -10.09 -21.04
CA PRO A 102 -3.72 -10.24 -22.49
C PRO A 102 -4.90 -11.06 -23.01
N LEU A 103 -5.34 -12.09 -22.26
CA LEU A 103 -6.54 -12.86 -22.59
C LEU A 103 -7.78 -11.98 -22.56
N LEU A 104 -7.93 -11.15 -21.53
CA LEU A 104 -9.04 -10.21 -21.37
C LEU A 104 -9.11 -9.21 -22.53
N ILE A 105 -7.95 -8.65 -22.92
CA ILE A 105 -7.81 -7.73 -24.07
C ILE A 105 -8.17 -8.43 -25.39
N LYS A 106 -7.81 -9.72 -25.55
CA LYS A 106 -8.13 -10.50 -26.77
C LYS A 106 -9.60 -10.94 -26.83
N VAL A 107 -10.19 -11.30 -25.69
CA VAL A 107 -11.55 -11.85 -25.61
C VAL A 107 -12.62 -10.76 -25.73
N LEU A 108 -12.39 -9.56 -25.18
CA LEU A 108 -13.38 -8.48 -25.19
C LEU A 108 -13.84 -8.06 -26.61
N PRO A 109 -12.94 -7.84 -27.59
CA PRO A 109 -13.33 -7.54 -28.97
C PRO A 109 -14.06 -8.70 -29.64
N LEU A 110 -13.66 -9.93 -29.33
CA LEU A 110 -14.27 -11.16 -29.85
C LEU A 110 -15.70 -11.30 -29.32
N PHE A 111 -15.92 -10.99 -28.05
CA PHE A 111 -17.24 -10.92 -27.42
C PHE A 111 -18.14 -9.90 -28.12
N ASN A 112 -17.62 -8.69 -28.38
CA ASN A 112 -18.36 -7.64 -29.08
C ASN A 112 -18.70 -8.01 -30.53
N LYS A 113 -17.87 -8.83 -31.21
CA LYS A 113 -18.14 -9.32 -32.56
C LYS A 113 -19.15 -10.48 -32.58
N VAL A 114 -19.08 -11.39 -31.61
CA VAL A 114 -19.89 -12.62 -31.58
C VAL A 114 -21.28 -12.36 -31.00
N LEU A 115 -21.44 -11.41 -30.06
CA LEU A 115 -22.73 -11.11 -29.44
C LEU A 115 -23.83 -10.72 -30.46
N PRO A 116 -23.59 -9.84 -31.45
CA PRO A 116 -24.59 -9.53 -32.48
C PRO A 116 -24.94 -10.73 -33.37
N LEU A 117 -23.97 -11.61 -33.66
CA LEU A 117 -24.18 -12.85 -34.43
C LEU A 117 -25.07 -13.83 -33.67
N LEU A 118 -24.85 -13.98 -32.37
CA LEU A 118 -25.68 -14.82 -31.48
C LEU A 118 -27.13 -14.31 -31.37
N ILE A 119 -27.33 -13.00 -31.38
CA ILE A 119 -28.67 -12.41 -31.35
C ILE A 119 -29.40 -12.65 -32.69
N LYS A 120 -28.68 -12.62 -33.82
CA LYS A 120 -29.25 -12.83 -35.16
C LYS A 120 -29.52 -14.31 -35.46
N MET A 121 -28.65 -15.23 -35.05
CA MET A 121 -28.86 -16.67 -35.21
C MET A 121 -29.65 -17.24 -34.03
N GLN A 122 -30.98 -17.21 -34.10
CA GLN A 122 -31.90 -17.82 -33.12
C GLN A 122 -31.89 -19.36 -33.16
N LEU A 123 -30.71 -19.98 -33.09
CA LEU A 123 -30.56 -21.43 -33.02
C LEU A 123 -30.80 -21.93 -31.58
N PRO A 124 -31.43 -23.10 -31.36
CA PRO A 124 -31.73 -23.65 -30.03
C PRO A 124 -30.49 -23.80 -29.13
N LEU A 125 -29.34 -24.08 -29.73
CA LEU A 125 -28.04 -24.22 -29.05
C LEU A 125 -27.53 -22.92 -28.44
N PHE A 126 -27.86 -21.77 -29.04
CA PHE A 126 -27.38 -20.46 -28.60
C PHE A 126 -28.25 -19.79 -27.54
N ASN A 127 -29.51 -20.21 -27.39
CA ASN A 127 -30.40 -19.73 -26.33
C ASN A 127 -29.86 -20.01 -24.92
N LYS A 128 -29.01 -21.04 -24.75
CA LYS A 128 -28.33 -21.33 -23.47
C LYS A 128 -27.06 -20.50 -23.25
N VAL A 129 -26.39 -20.06 -24.33
CA VAL A 129 -25.09 -19.37 -24.27
C VAL A 129 -25.25 -17.85 -24.22
N LEU A 130 -26.26 -17.31 -24.91
CA LEU A 130 -26.54 -15.88 -24.97
C LEU A 130 -26.72 -15.22 -23.58
N PRO A 131 -27.47 -15.80 -22.62
CA PRO A 131 -27.61 -15.22 -21.28
C PRO A 131 -26.27 -15.19 -20.53
N LEU A 132 -25.40 -16.16 -20.77
CA LEU A 132 -24.08 -16.26 -20.16
C LEU A 132 -23.15 -15.18 -20.72
N PHE A 133 -23.21 -14.93 -22.03
CA PHE A 133 -22.48 -13.85 -22.71
C PHE A 133 -22.91 -12.47 -22.19
N ILE A 134 -24.22 -12.22 -22.11
CA ILE A 134 -24.78 -10.96 -21.60
C ILE A 134 -24.38 -10.74 -20.13
N LYS A 135 -24.26 -11.80 -19.32
CA LYS A 135 -23.77 -11.71 -17.94
C LYS A 135 -22.26 -11.46 -17.84
N MET A 136 -21.45 -12.07 -18.72
CA MET A 136 -19.98 -11.95 -18.66
C MET A 136 -19.44 -10.65 -19.22
N LEU A 137 -20.06 -10.07 -20.25
CA LEU A 137 -19.57 -8.85 -20.90
C LEU A 137 -19.42 -7.67 -19.91
N PRO A 138 -20.43 -7.34 -19.06
CA PRO A 138 -20.30 -6.28 -18.07
C PRO A 138 -19.23 -6.58 -17.01
N LEU A 139 -19.00 -7.86 -16.68
CA LEU A 139 -17.95 -8.29 -15.76
C LEU A 139 -16.56 -8.03 -16.36
N LEU A 140 -16.32 -8.41 -17.62
CA LEU A 140 -15.05 -8.15 -18.32
C LEU A 140 -14.77 -6.64 -18.42
N ILE A 141 -15.79 -5.85 -18.79
CA ILE A 141 -15.69 -4.38 -18.86
C ILE A 141 -15.38 -3.76 -17.50
N LYS A 142 -15.94 -4.30 -16.41
CA LYS A 142 -15.63 -3.83 -15.04
C LYS A 142 -14.24 -4.23 -14.56
N VAL A 143 -13.76 -5.41 -14.93
CA VAL A 143 -12.49 -5.96 -14.43
C VAL A 143 -11.28 -5.38 -15.19
N LEU A 144 -11.39 -5.12 -16.49
CA LEU A 144 -10.26 -4.62 -17.30
C LEU A 144 -9.65 -3.30 -16.78
N PRO A 145 -10.43 -2.25 -16.43
CA PRO A 145 -9.88 -1.00 -15.90
C PRO A 145 -9.23 -1.18 -14.53
N ILE A 146 -9.80 -2.06 -13.69
CA ILE A 146 -9.21 -2.44 -12.40
C ILE A 146 -7.84 -3.06 -12.63
N PHE A 147 -7.74 -3.92 -13.65
CA PHE A 147 -6.49 -4.57 -13.97
C PHE A 147 -5.42 -3.54 -14.39
N ILE A 148 -5.76 -2.68 -15.36
CA ILE A 148 -4.87 -1.63 -15.87
C ILE A 148 -4.40 -0.68 -14.75
N LYS A 149 -5.31 -0.29 -13.84
CA LYS A 149 -5.00 0.61 -12.71
C LYS A 149 -4.04 -0.03 -11.69
N MET A 150 -4.10 -1.34 -11.52
CA MET A 150 -3.28 -2.05 -10.53
C MET A 150 -1.88 -2.40 -11.05
N LEU A 151 -1.72 -2.60 -12.36
CA LEU A 151 -0.43 -2.92 -12.99
C LEU A 151 0.73 -1.99 -12.56
N PRO A 152 0.60 -0.64 -12.58
CA PRO A 152 1.67 0.26 -12.15
C PRO A 152 1.93 0.22 -10.64
N LEU A 153 0.94 -0.17 -9.83
CA LEU A 153 1.16 -0.43 -8.40
C LEU A 153 2.01 -1.68 -8.24
N PHE A 154 1.86 -2.66 -9.13
CA PHE A 154 2.64 -3.89 -9.05
C PHE A 154 4.16 -3.66 -9.20
N PHE A 155 4.54 -2.83 -10.17
CA PHE A 155 5.93 -2.47 -10.41
C PHE A 155 6.58 -1.58 -9.34
N LYS A 156 5.78 -0.88 -8.51
CA LYS A 156 6.32 -0.02 -7.44
C LYS A 156 6.71 -0.76 -6.17
N VAL A 157 6.15 -1.94 -5.94
CA VAL A 157 6.40 -2.73 -4.71
C VAL A 157 7.51 -3.74 -4.90
N LEU A 158 7.63 -4.29 -6.11
CA LEU A 158 8.73 -5.16 -6.44
C LEU A 158 9.91 -4.29 -6.87
N PRO A 159 10.96 -4.14 -6.05
CA PRO A 159 12.26 -3.88 -6.65
C PRO A 159 12.54 -5.10 -7.54
N LEU A 160 12.67 -4.88 -8.84
CA LEU A 160 13.41 -5.82 -9.68
C LEU A 160 14.83 -5.94 -9.15
#